data_AF-A0A645CAM3-F1
#
_entry.id   AF-A0A645CAM3-F1
#
_cell.length_a   1.000
_cell.length_b   1.000
_cell.length_c   1.000
_cell.angle_alpha   90.00
_cell.angle_beta   90.00
_cell.angle_gamma   90.00
#
_symmetry.space_group_name_H-M   'P 1'
#
loop_
_entity.id
_entity.type
_entity.pdbx_description
1 polymer ?
#
loop_
_entity_poly.entity_id
_entity_poly.type
_entity_poly.pdbx_seq_one_letter_code
_entity_poly.pdbx_strand_id
1 'polypeptide(L)'
;MSEKYISASKLKAHYSWLGKDATLSPKDVDDIIDAQPAADVEPVVRGRWKTHIHTLFVFGTDNETYTYECGNCHCVEEEESIRCPHCGAHMMERSASGE
;
A
#
# COMPACT_ATOMS: atom_id res chain seq x y z
N MET A 1 9.06 13.76 25.80
CA MET A 1 7.79 13.22 25.27
C MET A 1 8.03 11.76 24.94
N SER A 2 7.33 10.89 25.67
CA SER A 2 7.22 9.44 25.46
C SER A 2 6.70 9.17 24.04
N GLU A 3 7.01 8.06 23.35
CA GLU A 3 6.40 6.71 23.48
C GLU A 3 6.56 6.12 22.04
N LYS A 4 6.87 4.86 21.71
CA LYS A 4 6.70 3.55 22.35
C LYS A 4 7.83 2.62 21.90
N TYR A 5 8.59 2.11 22.87
CA TYR A 5 9.34 0.88 22.70
C TYR A 5 8.35 -0.24 22.38
N ILE A 6 8.47 -0.86 21.21
CA ILE A 6 7.91 -2.19 21.02
C ILE A 6 8.79 -3.11 21.87
N SER A 7 8.25 -3.54 23.01
CA SER A 7 8.93 -4.49 23.88
C SER A 7 9.29 -5.72 23.06
N ALA A 8 10.58 -6.02 23.00
CA ALA A 8 11.18 -7.14 22.28
C ALA A 8 10.84 -8.50 22.91
N SER A 9 9.60 -8.68 23.37
CA SER A 9 9.18 -9.83 24.16
C SER A 9 8.36 -10.84 23.38
N LYS A 10 8.01 -10.57 22.10
CA LYS A 10 7.10 -11.45 21.34
C LYS A 10 7.41 -11.67 19.85
N LEU A 11 8.65 -11.47 19.40
CA LEU A 11 9.08 -11.99 18.09
C LEU A 11 9.71 -13.39 18.26
N LYS A 12 8.90 -14.36 18.72
CA LYS A 12 9.22 -15.78 18.58
C LYS A 12 8.83 -16.22 17.16
N ALA A 13 9.64 -15.86 16.18
CA ALA A 13 9.54 -16.38 14.82
C ALA A 13 10.81 -17.19 14.51
N HIS A 14 10.73 -18.48 14.82
CA HIS A 14 11.16 -19.61 13.98
C HIS A 14 12.51 -19.59 13.22
N TYR A 15 13.58 -18.96 13.73
CA TYR A 15 14.94 -19.21 13.23
C TYR A 15 15.54 -20.46 13.88
N SER A 16 15.06 -21.64 13.47
CA SER A 16 15.46 -22.96 13.99
C SER A 16 16.89 -23.40 13.63
N TRP A 17 17.62 -22.62 12.82
CA TRP A 17 18.97 -22.97 12.32
C TRP A 17 20.11 -22.20 12.99
N LEU A 18 19.80 -21.14 13.75
CA LEU A 18 20.77 -20.42 14.56
C LEU A 18 20.75 -21.02 15.96
N GLY A 19 21.90 -21.53 16.40
CA GLY A 19 22.09 -22.09 17.74
C GLY A 19 21.57 -21.13 18.82
N LYS A 20 20.92 -21.70 19.84
CA LYS A 20 20.00 -21.03 20.78
C LYS A 20 20.58 -19.89 21.65
N ASP A 21 21.84 -19.53 21.49
CA ASP A 21 22.54 -18.60 22.39
C ASP A 21 23.20 -17.41 21.66
N ALA A 22 22.89 -17.19 20.38
CA ALA A 22 23.46 -16.08 19.61
C ALA A 22 22.68 -14.77 19.86
N THR A 23 23.12 -13.98 20.83
CA THR A 23 22.83 -12.53 20.83
C THR A 23 23.53 -11.93 19.61
N LEU A 24 22.79 -11.78 18.51
CA LEU A 24 23.28 -11.11 17.30
C LEU A 24 23.75 -9.70 17.67
N SER A 25 25.03 -9.43 17.43
CA SER A 25 25.59 -8.09 17.45
C SER A 25 24.93 -7.26 16.35
N PRO A 26 24.74 -5.94 16.51
CA PRO A 26 24.25 -5.07 15.43
C PRO A 26 24.99 -5.26 14.10
N LYS A 27 26.29 -5.58 14.16
CA LYS A 27 27.11 -5.85 12.96
C LYS A 27 26.69 -7.12 12.22
N ASP A 28 26.22 -8.14 12.94
CA ASP A 28 25.75 -9.39 12.34
C ASP A 28 24.46 -9.16 11.55
N VAL A 29 23.67 -8.13 11.90
CA VAL A 29 22.45 -7.76 11.19
C VAL A 29 22.80 -7.08 9.86
N ASP A 30 23.78 -6.19 9.86
CA ASP A 30 24.25 -5.52 8.65
C ASP A 30 24.80 -6.53 7.63
N ASP A 31 25.63 -7.48 8.10
CA ASP A 31 26.18 -8.55 7.26
C ASP A 31 25.08 -9.43 6.62
N ILE A 32 23.97 -9.67 7.34
CA ILE A 32 22.81 -10.43 6.82
C ILE A 32 22.04 -9.64 5.78
N ILE A 33 21.87 -8.32 5.98
CA ILE A 33 21.18 -7.42 5.05
C ILE A 33 21.99 -7.34 3.74
N ASP A 34 23.29 -7.12 3.84
CA ASP A 34 24.19 -6.98 2.69
C ASP A 34 24.38 -8.31 1.92
N ALA A 35 24.20 -9.45 2.61
CA ALA A 35 24.21 -10.76 1.98
C ALA A 35 22.94 -11.08 1.18
N GLN A 36 21.86 -10.29 1.30
CA GLN A 36 20.67 -10.51 0.49
C GLN A 36 20.94 -10.07 -0.96
N PRO A 37 20.59 -10.88 -1.97
CA PRO A 37 20.68 -10.45 -3.36
C PRO A 37 19.78 -9.23 -3.58
N ALA A 38 20.21 -8.32 -4.45
CA ALA A 38 19.38 -7.19 -4.86
C ALA A 38 18.04 -7.73 -5.40
N ALA A 39 16.93 -7.23 -4.83
CA ALA A 39 15.62 -7.61 -5.30
C ALA A 39 15.39 -7.07 -6.71
N ASP A 40 14.91 -7.92 -7.61
CA ASP A 40 14.40 -7.48 -8.90
C ASP A 40 13.10 -6.70 -8.67
N VAL A 41 13.22 -5.37 -8.65
CA VAL A 41 12.08 -4.47 -8.43
C VAL A 41 11.68 -3.83 -9.74
N GLU A 42 10.41 -4.03 -10.12
CA GLU A 42 9.81 -3.27 -11.21
C GLU A 42 9.53 -1.82 -10.79
N PRO A 43 9.62 -0.85 -11.71
CA PRO A 43 9.33 0.54 -11.40
C PRO A 43 7.88 0.71 -10.94
N VAL A 44 7.68 1.56 -9.93
CA VAL A 44 6.33 1.86 -9.41
C VAL A 44 5.54 2.62 -10.49
N VAL A 45 4.54 1.95 -11.06
CA VAL A 45 3.57 2.58 -11.98
C VAL A 45 2.68 3.53 -11.20
N ARG A 46 2.61 4.79 -11.62
CA ARG A 46 1.75 5.80 -11.00
C ARG A 46 0.48 5.99 -11.84
N GLY A 47 -0.67 6.03 -11.17
CA GLY A 47 -1.98 6.22 -11.78
C GLY A 47 -2.76 7.38 -11.16
N ARG A 48 -3.91 7.68 -11.76
CA ARG A 48 -4.91 8.62 -11.23
C ARG A 48 -6.30 7.99 -11.39
N TRP A 49 -7.17 8.21 -10.41
CA TRP A 49 -8.59 7.90 -10.55
C TRP A 49 -9.29 8.97 -11.38
N LYS A 50 -10.12 8.56 -12.34
CA LYS A 50 -11.09 9.43 -13.00
C LYS A 50 -12.45 9.19 -12.36
N THR A 51 -13.03 10.24 -11.77
CA THR A 51 -14.34 10.15 -11.13
C THR A 51 -15.43 10.33 -12.17
N HIS A 52 -16.38 9.40 -12.20
CA HIS A 52 -17.61 9.48 -13.00
C HIS A 52 -18.80 9.60 -12.07
N ILE A 53 -19.64 10.59 -12.32
CA ILE A 53 -20.87 10.85 -11.57
C ILE A 53 -22.03 10.37 -12.43
N HIS A 54 -22.83 9.45 -11.89
CA HIS A 54 -24.04 8.94 -12.53
C HIS A 54 -25.25 9.43 -11.76
N THR A 55 -26.09 10.21 -12.43
CA THR A 55 -27.35 10.72 -11.86
C THR A 55 -28.49 9.77 -12.23
N LEU A 56 -29.07 9.11 -11.24
CA LEU A 56 -30.20 8.21 -11.39
C LEU A 56 -31.46 8.85 -10.81
N PHE A 57 -32.49 9.01 -11.65
CA PHE A 57 -33.79 9.50 -11.21
C PHE A 57 -34.66 8.32 -10.79
N VAL A 58 -34.91 8.19 -9.48
CA VAL A 58 -35.66 7.08 -8.89
C VAL A 58 -36.73 7.66 -7.96
N PHE A 59 -37.99 7.28 -8.15
CA PHE A 59 -39.14 7.74 -7.35
C PHE A 59 -39.27 9.27 -7.17
N GLY A 60 -38.86 10.06 -8.16
CA GLY A 60 -38.99 11.52 -8.05
C GLY A 60 -37.80 12.21 -7.39
N THR A 61 -36.76 11.48 -6.99
CA THR A 61 -35.51 12.03 -6.43
C THR A 61 -34.32 11.79 -7.34
N ASP A 62 -33.43 12.77 -7.38
CA ASP A 62 -32.10 12.69 -7.96
C ASP A 62 -31.15 12.00 -6.99
N ASN A 63 -30.63 10.85 -7.39
CA ASN A 63 -29.60 10.13 -6.65
C ASN A 63 -28.29 10.20 -7.44
N GLU A 64 -27.23 10.65 -6.78
CA GLU A 64 -25.89 10.66 -7.35
C GLU A 64 -25.12 9.41 -6.91
N THR A 65 -24.53 8.72 -7.87
CA THR A 65 -23.64 7.58 -7.63
C THR A 65 -22.28 7.86 -8.26
N TYR A 66 -21.22 7.47 -7.57
CA TYR A 66 -19.84 7.76 -7.94
C TYR A 66 -19.14 6.46 -8.32
N THR A 67 -18.36 6.50 -9.41
CA THR A 67 -17.49 5.40 -9.83
C THR A 67 -16.12 5.95 -10.21
N TYR A 68 -15.08 5.14 -10.04
CA TYR A 68 -13.69 5.55 -10.19
C TYR A 68 -12.98 4.67 -11.22
N GLU A 69 -12.61 5.26 -12.36
CA GLU A 69 -11.89 4.56 -13.42
C GLU A 69 -10.38 4.75 -13.26
N CYS A 70 -9.62 3.66 -13.29
CA CYS A 70 -8.16 3.69 -13.28
C CYS A 70 -7.62 4.28 -14.58
N GLY A 71 -6.85 5.37 -14.52
CA GLY A 71 -6.23 5.97 -15.71
C GLY A 71 -5.15 5.14 -16.40
N ASN A 72 -4.69 4.02 -15.80
CA ASN A 72 -3.65 3.15 -16.37
C ASN A 72 -4.24 1.93 -17.10
N CYS A 73 -5.23 1.26 -16.49
CA CYS A 73 -5.80 0.02 -17.04
C CYS A 73 -7.31 0.10 -17.34
N HIS A 74 -7.95 1.24 -17.08
CA HIS A 74 -9.36 1.50 -17.35
C HIS A 74 -10.36 0.59 -16.61
N CYS A 75 -9.92 -0.12 -15.56
CA CYS A 75 -10.84 -0.79 -14.65
C CYS A 75 -11.66 0.24 -13.87
N VAL A 76 -12.90 -0.11 -13.52
CA VAL A 76 -13.81 0.76 -12.77
C VAL A 76 -14.06 0.15 -11.40
N GLU A 77 -13.90 0.97 -10.37
CA GLU A 77 -14.15 0.63 -8.97
C GLU A 77 -15.24 1.53 -8.38
N GLU A 78 -15.90 1.06 -7.33
CA GLU A 78 -16.89 1.84 -6.58
C GLU A 78 -16.24 2.69 -5.47
N GLU A 79 -15.01 2.36 -5.07
CA GLU A 79 -14.28 3.03 -4.00
C GLU A 79 -12.89 3.49 -4.45
N GLU A 80 -12.44 4.66 -3.97
CA GLU A 80 -11.06 5.10 -4.16
C GLU A 80 -10.11 4.34 -3.23
N SER A 81 -9.03 3.82 -3.79
CA SER A 81 -7.96 3.18 -3.02
C SER A 81 -6.59 3.70 -3.43
N ILE A 82 -5.59 3.48 -2.58
CA ILE A 82 -4.19 3.92 -2.82
C ILE A 82 -3.58 3.17 -4.02
N ARG A 83 -4.10 1.99 -4.40
CA ARG A 83 -3.60 1.19 -5.52
C ARG A 83 -4.73 0.59 -6.32
N CYS A 84 -4.62 0.62 -7.63
CA CYS A 84 -5.52 -0.16 -8.49
C CYS A 84 -5.40 -1.66 -8.19
N PRO A 85 -6.49 -2.38 -7.89
CA PRO A 85 -6.45 -3.83 -7.65
C PRO A 85 -6.15 -4.62 -8.93
N HIS A 86 -6.41 -4.05 -10.10
CA HIS A 86 -6.19 -4.73 -11.39
C HIS A 86 -4.78 -4.59 -11.95
N CYS A 87 -4.14 -3.43 -11.82
CA CYS A 87 -2.82 -3.18 -12.41
C CYS A 87 -1.72 -2.78 -11.41
N GLY A 88 -2.05 -2.67 -10.12
CA GLY A 88 -1.09 -2.32 -9.07
C GLY A 88 -0.61 -0.86 -9.10
N ALA A 89 -1.09 -0.03 -10.04
CA ALA A 89 -0.69 1.36 -10.14
C ALA A 89 -1.01 2.12 -8.85
N HIS A 90 -0.01 2.82 -8.31
CA HIS A 90 -0.16 3.67 -7.13
C HIS A 90 -0.90 4.94 -7.51
N MET A 91 -2.04 5.17 -6.88
CA MET A 91 -2.93 6.28 -7.16
C MET A 91 -2.41 7.52 -6.47
N MET A 92 -2.26 8.61 -7.22
CA MET A 92 -1.96 9.90 -6.61
C MET A 92 -3.18 10.36 -5.81
N GLU A 93 -2.97 10.84 -4.58
CA GLU A 93 -4.02 11.49 -3.82
C GLU A 93 -4.61 12.62 -4.66
N ARG A 94 -5.94 12.77 -4.59
CA ARG A 94 -6.62 13.94 -5.12
C ARG A 94 -6.09 15.14 -4.35
N SER A 95 -5.10 15.83 -4.90
CA SER A 95 -4.76 17.16 -4.43
C SER A 95 -6.06 17.94 -4.47
N ALA A 96 -6.58 18.34 -3.31
CA ALA A 96 -7.71 19.24 -3.21
C ALA A 96 -7.34 20.49 -4.01
N SER A 97 -7.75 20.52 -5.27
CA SER A 97 -7.73 21.69 -6.11
C SER A 97 -8.77 22.61 -5.51
N GLY A 98 -8.32 23.43 -4.57
CA GLY A 98 -9.05 24.62 -4.19
C GLY A 98 -9.13 25.51 -5.42
N GLU A 99 -10.35 25.81 -5.82
CA GLU A 99 -10.79 27.03 -6.48
C GLU A 99 -12.25 27.28 -6.05
#